data_AF-Z9JRQ6-F1
#
_entry.id   AF-Z9JRQ6-F1
#
_cell.length_a   1.000
_cell.length_b   1.000
_cell.length_c   1.000
_cell.angle_alpha   90.00
_cell.angle_beta   90.00
_cell.angle_gamma   90.00
#
_symmetry.space_group_name_H-M   'P 1'
#
loop_
_entity.id
_entity.type
_entity.pdbx_description
1 polymer ?
#
loop_
_entity_poly.entity_id
_entity_poly.type
_entity_poly.pdbx_seq_one_letter_code
_entity_poly.pdbx_strand_id
1 'polypeptide(L)'
;MTQPPQNPGGEPWGQQPPGPPPAYGTPSGAAGSYPPASPATGPGSGGGGKGKMWAIIGCVGCGVLALIVVIILVAVFALRDGGDDPTPTPTTVTTEPETTEPETTEPETTEPETTEPETTAAETTAATGDVTAEDESAAKTRFIEFLTALGDEDYTTACSYMVNPTSKEPFSSGEQSACADGMTSSASSEDVESIKLLATIITEDDITSTVGDDGIITLDVYGSDFQMIRAGDGLWYVYWTM
;
A
#
# COMPACT_ATOMS: atom_id res chain seq x y z
N MET A 1 13.94 18.64 -69.85
CA MET A 1 12.55 18.16 -69.96
C MET A 1 12.07 17.90 -68.56
N THR A 2 11.30 18.84 -68.01
CA THR A 2 10.89 18.92 -66.62
C THR A 2 9.63 18.09 -66.38
N GLN A 3 9.70 17.20 -65.39
CA GLN A 3 8.64 16.29 -64.98
C GLN A 3 7.65 17.05 -64.06
N PRO A 4 6.32 16.98 -64.30
CA PRO A 4 5.34 17.61 -63.41
C PRO A 4 5.13 16.81 -62.10
N PRO A 5 4.72 17.48 -61.01
CA PRO A 5 4.58 16.85 -59.69
C PRO A 5 3.36 15.91 -59.62
N GLN A 6 3.59 14.73 -59.02
CA GLN A 6 2.54 13.76 -58.72
C GLN A 6 1.84 14.13 -57.40
N ASN A 7 0.53 14.26 -57.48
CA ASN A 7 -0.40 14.50 -56.38
C ASN A 7 -0.71 13.16 -55.69
N PRO A 8 -0.41 12.97 -54.39
CA PRO A 8 -0.79 11.76 -53.67
C PRO A 8 -2.31 11.73 -53.45
N GLY A 9 -2.98 10.74 -54.04
CA GLY A 9 -4.32 10.32 -53.67
C GLY A 9 -4.36 9.97 -52.18
N GLY A 10 -5.40 10.32 -51.43
CA GLY A 10 -6.77 9.88 -51.68
C GLY A 10 -7.06 8.78 -50.65
N GLU A 11 -7.32 9.19 -49.41
CA GLU A 11 -7.59 8.26 -48.31
C GLU A 11 -9.02 7.70 -48.43
N PRO A 12 -9.18 6.36 -48.34
CA PRO A 12 -10.47 5.69 -48.44
C PRO A 12 -11.24 5.74 -47.12
N TRP A 13 -12.51 6.14 -47.22
CA TRP A 13 -13.53 6.09 -46.19
C TRP A 13 -13.58 4.75 -45.44
N GLY A 14 -13.26 4.79 -44.13
CA GLY A 14 -13.31 3.64 -43.22
C GLY A 14 -14.15 3.92 -41.98
N GLN A 15 -15.41 3.53 -42.07
CA GLN A 15 -16.41 3.20 -41.03
C GLN A 15 -16.14 3.63 -39.57
N GLN A 16 -16.93 4.61 -39.12
CA GLN A 16 -17.13 4.94 -37.71
C GLN A 16 -17.96 3.83 -37.02
N PRO A 17 -17.53 3.29 -35.86
CA PRO A 17 -18.31 2.28 -35.14
C PRO A 17 -19.65 2.86 -34.64
N PRO A 18 -20.72 2.04 -34.60
CA PRO A 18 -22.03 2.49 -34.12
C PRO A 18 -21.92 2.93 -32.66
N GLY A 19 -22.31 4.18 -32.41
CA GLY A 19 -22.35 4.76 -31.07
C GLY A 19 -23.33 4.02 -30.15
N PRO A 20 -23.14 4.13 -28.83
CA PRO A 20 -24.03 3.51 -27.85
C PRO A 20 -25.47 4.04 -27.98
N PRO A 21 -26.49 3.20 -27.71
CA PRO A 21 -27.89 3.60 -27.81
C PRO A 21 -28.23 4.72 -26.80
N PRO A 22 -29.18 5.61 -27.14
CA PRO A 22 -29.61 6.67 -26.22
C PRO A 22 -30.22 6.06 -24.96
N ALA A 23 -29.71 6.48 -23.80
CA ALA A 23 -30.29 6.18 -22.50
C ALA A 23 -31.70 6.81 -22.44
N TYR A 24 -32.71 5.95 -22.45
CA TYR A 24 -34.10 6.33 -22.26
C TYR A 24 -34.28 6.93 -20.86
N GLY A 25 -34.84 8.13 -20.82
CA GLY A 25 -35.06 8.92 -19.61
C GLY A 25 -35.96 8.25 -18.57
N THR A 26 -35.61 8.46 -17.31
CA THR A 26 -36.46 8.21 -16.15
C THR A 26 -37.28 9.47 -15.84
N PRO A 27 -38.59 9.33 -15.54
CA PRO A 27 -39.51 10.44 -15.46
C PRO A 27 -39.32 11.30 -14.21
N SER A 28 -39.33 12.61 -14.46
CA SER A 28 -39.56 13.68 -13.51
C SER A 28 -40.96 13.59 -12.88
N GLY A 29 -41.04 13.65 -11.54
CA GLY A 29 -42.17 14.27 -10.84
C GLY A 29 -42.73 13.51 -9.64
N ALA A 30 -42.39 13.96 -8.42
CA ALA A 30 -43.26 14.04 -7.23
C ALA A 30 -42.42 14.68 -6.09
N ALA A 31 -42.57 15.97 -5.81
CA ALA A 31 -43.51 16.49 -4.83
C ALA A 31 -43.23 16.02 -3.38
N GLY A 32 -42.50 16.86 -2.63
CA GLY A 32 -42.81 17.21 -1.24
C GLY A 32 -42.58 16.17 -0.15
N SER A 33 -41.43 16.27 0.53
CA SER A 33 -41.33 16.00 1.96
C SER A 33 -40.13 16.73 2.55
N TYR A 34 -40.41 17.59 3.52
CA TYR A 34 -39.44 18.34 4.32
C TYR A 34 -38.43 17.39 5.00
N PRO A 35 -37.13 17.73 5.07
CA PRO A 35 -36.23 17.03 5.98
C PRO A 35 -36.62 17.37 7.44
N PRO A 36 -36.72 16.39 8.36
CA PRO A 36 -36.78 16.69 9.77
C PRO A 36 -35.47 17.37 10.19
N ALA A 37 -35.60 18.37 11.07
CA ALA A 37 -34.50 19.12 11.64
C ALA A 37 -33.40 18.18 12.19
N SER A 38 -32.18 18.36 11.70
CA SER A 38 -30.99 17.75 12.30
C SER A 38 -30.84 18.24 13.75
N PRO A 39 -30.74 17.35 14.75
CA PRO A 39 -30.35 17.74 16.08
C PRO A 39 -28.90 18.22 16.06
N ALA A 40 -28.65 19.30 16.79
CA ALA A 40 -27.34 19.91 16.97
C ALA A 40 -26.29 18.89 17.41
N THR A 41 -25.23 18.76 16.62
CA THR A 41 -23.97 18.13 17.02
C THR A 41 -23.31 19.00 18.08
N GLY A 42 -23.46 18.60 19.35
CA GLY A 42 -22.59 19.03 20.43
C GLY A 42 -21.28 18.20 20.45
N PRO A 43 -20.21 18.70 21.09
CA PRO A 43 -18.95 18.00 21.22
C PRO A 43 -18.99 17.01 22.40
N GLY A 44 -18.86 15.71 22.11
CA GLY A 44 -18.49 14.66 23.08
C GLY A 44 -17.46 13.77 22.37
N SER A 45 -16.23 13.52 22.84
CA SER A 45 -15.73 13.23 24.19
C SER A 45 -16.52 12.13 24.89
N GLY A 46 -16.01 10.89 24.80
CA GLY A 46 -16.35 9.83 25.73
C GLY A 46 -16.53 8.43 25.15
N GLY A 47 -15.45 7.65 25.12
CA GLY A 47 -15.37 6.42 25.92
C GLY A 47 -16.03 5.12 25.41
N GLY A 48 -15.16 4.12 25.17
CA GLY A 48 -15.30 2.81 25.85
C GLY A 48 -16.27 1.81 25.24
N GLY A 49 -15.81 1.01 24.28
CA GLY A 49 -16.50 -0.19 23.81
C GLY A 49 -15.51 -1.30 23.47
N LYS A 50 -15.60 -2.41 24.20
CA LYS A 50 -14.78 -3.62 24.04
C LYS A 50 -14.82 -4.18 22.62
N GLY A 51 -13.66 -4.17 21.95
CA GLY A 51 -13.42 -4.84 20.66
C GLY A 51 -11.91 -4.93 20.39
N LYS A 52 -11.17 -5.53 21.34
CA LYS A 52 -9.71 -5.40 21.50
C LYS A 52 -8.83 -6.16 20.50
N MET A 53 -9.34 -6.63 19.36
CA MET A 53 -8.56 -7.50 18.46
C MET A 53 -8.07 -6.84 17.16
N TRP A 54 -8.58 -5.66 16.80
CA TRP A 54 -8.23 -5.01 15.52
C TRP A 54 -7.28 -3.80 15.62
N ALA A 55 -6.88 -3.42 16.84
CA ALA A 55 -6.07 -2.22 17.08
C ALA A 55 -4.53 -2.46 17.09
N ILE A 56 -4.07 -3.71 16.89
CA ILE A 56 -2.63 -4.03 16.97
C ILE A 56 -1.96 -3.98 15.60
N ILE A 57 -2.70 -4.24 14.51
CA ILE A 57 -2.13 -4.27 13.15
C ILE A 57 -1.84 -2.86 12.61
N GLY A 58 -2.49 -1.82 13.13
CA GLY A 58 -2.25 -0.42 12.73
C GLY A 58 -1.05 0.28 13.41
N CYS A 59 -0.34 -0.38 14.34
CA CYS A 59 0.72 0.27 15.14
C CYS A 59 2.13 -0.16 14.72
N VAL A 60 2.28 -1.26 13.97
CA VAL A 60 3.60 -1.77 13.56
C VAL A 60 4.19 -0.92 12.44
N GLY A 61 3.37 -0.40 11.53
CA GLY A 61 3.80 0.59 10.52
C GLY A 61 4.32 1.89 11.14
N CYS A 62 3.74 2.34 12.25
CA CYS A 62 4.21 3.53 12.97
C CYS A 62 5.58 3.29 13.64
N GLY A 63 5.84 2.06 14.09
CA GLY A 63 7.16 1.67 14.60
C GLY A 63 8.25 1.70 13.53
N VAL A 64 7.95 1.21 12.33
CA VAL A 64 8.90 1.22 11.20
C VAL A 64 9.13 2.63 10.68
N LEU A 65 8.09 3.45 10.55
CA LEU A 65 8.21 4.84 10.10
C LEU A 65 8.97 5.70 11.12
N ALA A 66 8.69 5.53 12.41
CA ALA A 66 9.47 6.17 13.48
C ALA A 66 10.93 5.70 13.49
N LEU A 67 11.19 4.42 13.23
CA LEU A 67 12.54 3.86 13.13
C LEU A 67 13.30 4.44 11.92
N ILE A 68 12.65 4.58 10.77
CA ILE A 68 13.23 5.19 9.55
C ILE A 68 13.57 6.67 9.80
N VAL A 69 12.67 7.44 10.42
CA VAL A 69 12.93 8.84 10.79
C VAL A 69 14.12 8.97 11.75
N VAL A 70 14.23 8.08 12.73
CA VAL A 70 15.38 8.03 13.65
C VAL A 70 16.67 7.70 12.90
N ILE A 71 16.66 6.74 11.97
CA ILE A 71 17.83 6.37 11.17
C ILE A 71 18.29 7.55 10.30
N ILE A 72 17.36 8.26 9.65
CA ILE A 72 17.68 9.45 8.83
C ILE A 72 18.26 10.56 9.70
N LEU A 73 17.70 10.82 10.89
CA LEU A 73 18.24 11.81 11.83
C LEU A 73 19.65 11.45 12.30
N VAL A 74 19.90 10.16 12.61
CA VAL A 74 21.23 9.67 12.99
C VAL A 74 22.22 9.79 11.83
N ALA A 75 21.82 9.46 10.60
CA ALA A 75 22.69 9.61 9.42
C ALA A 75 23.05 11.08 9.15
N VAL A 76 22.09 12.00 9.26
CA VAL A 76 22.33 13.44 9.09
C VAL A 76 23.21 14.01 10.21
N PHE A 77 23.05 13.55 11.45
CA PHE A 77 23.94 13.94 12.57
C PHE A 77 25.34 13.34 12.42
N ALA A 78 25.46 12.07 12.05
CA ALA A 78 26.74 11.39 11.84
C ALA A 78 27.52 11.96 10.64
N LEU A 79 26.84 12.46 9.62
CA LEU A 79 27.46 13.18 8.50
C LEU A 79 27.87 14.62 8.85
N ARG A 80 27.37 15.17 9.98
CA ARG A 80 27.72 16.52 10.46
C ARG A 80 28.82 16.54 11.53
N ASP A 81 28.94 15.49 12.33
CA ASP A 81 30.00 15.36 13.35
C ASP A 81 31.14 14.46 12.87
N GLY A 82 31.85 14.95 11.86
CA GLY A 82 33.19 14.46 11.52
C GLY A 82 34.23 14.98 12.51
N GLY A 83 34.39 14.29 13.64
CA GLY A 83 35.58 14.36 14.50
C GLY A 83 35.33 14.77 15.95
N ASP A 84 35.43 13.82 16.88
CA ASP A 84 36.38 13.90 18.00
C ASP A 84 36.46 12.58 18.79
N ASP A 85 37.62 12.37 19.39
CA ASP A 85 38.21 11.15 19.95
C ASP A 85 37.42 10.53 21.15
N PRO A 86 37.26 9.18 21.25
CA PRO A 86 36.61 8.57 22.40
C PRO A 86 37.55 8.50 23.61
N THR A 87 37.31 9.34 24.62
CA THR A 87 37.86 9.16 25.98
C THR A 87 37.08 8.05 26.71
N PRO A 88 37.71 6.94 27.14
CA PRO A 88 37.01 5.88 27.88
C PRO A 88 36.73 6.32 29.32
N THR A 89 35.46 6.37 29.70
CA THR A 89 35.02 6.55 31.10
C THR A 89 34.72 5.18 31.72
N PRO A 90 35.16 4.91 32.96
CA PRO A 90 35.11 3.57 33.54
C PRO A 90 33.70 3.12 33.95
N THR A 91 33.45 1.83 33.68
CA THR A 91 32.29 1.03 34.08
C THR A 91 32.09 0.98 35.60
N THR A 92 30.93 1.45 36.06
CA THR A 92 30.40 1.14 37.40
C THR A 92 29.56 -0.13 37.33
N VAL A 93 30.03 -1.18 37.99
CA VAL A 93 29.29 -2.45 38.16
C VAL A 93 28.33 -2.27 39.33
N THR A 94 27.04 -2.19 39.05
CA THR A 94 25.99 -2.25 40.07
C THR A 94 25.39 -3.65 40.07
N THR A 95 25.67 -4.38 41.14
CA THR A 95 25.07 -5.68 41.46
C THR A 95 23.64 -5.47 41.97
N GLU A 96 22.64 -5.91 41.21
CA GLU A 96 21.27 -6.04 41.71
C GLU A 96 21.06 -7.35 42.47
N PRO A 97 20.20 -7.37 43.50
CA PRO A 97 19.91 -8.57 44.28
C PRO A 97 18.95 -9.51 43.55
N GLU A 98 19.26 -10.80 43.61
CA GLU A 98 18.40 -11.86 43.09
C GLU A 98 17.09 -11.95 43.87
N THR A 99 15.98 -11.77 43.15
CA THR A 99 14.63 -11.99 43.68
C THR A 99 14.15 -13.37 43.22
N THR A 100 14.00 -14.28 44.17
CA THR A 100 13.43 -15.61 43.96
C THR A 100 11.91 -15.48 43.76
N GLU A 101 11.43 -15.79 42.55
CA GLU A 101 10.00 -15.91 42.27
C GLU A 101 9.43 -17.25 42.77
N PRO A 102 8.17 -17.28 43.24
CA PRO A 102 7.50 -18.52 43.64
C PRO A 102 7.01 -19.31 42.43
N GLU A 103 7.32 -20.61 42.41
CA GLU A 103 6.80 -21.54 41.41
C GLU A 103 5.28 -21.68 41.54
N THR A 104 4.58 -21.24 40.49
CA THR A 104 3.13 -21.42 40.35
C THR A 104 2.89 -22.62 39.44
N THR A 105 2.36 -23.70 40.01
CA THR A 105 1.91 -24.89 39.28
C THR A 105 0.63 -24.55 38.50
N GLU A 106 0.72 -24.50 37.18
CA GLU A 106 -0.46 -24.36 36.31
C GLU A 106 -1.25 -25.68 36.21
N PRO A 107 -2.59 -25.62 36.11
CA PRO A 107 -3.42 -26.79 35.88
C PRO A 107 -3.36 -27.23 34.41
N GLU A 108 -3.12 -28.51 34.17
CA GLU A 108 -3.19 -29.12 32.85
C GLU A 108 -4.62 -29.03 32.31
N THR A 109 -4.80 -28.19 31.30
CA THR A 109 -6.05 -28.06 30.54
C THR A 109 -5.91 -28.92 29.30
N THR A 110 -6.65 -30.04 29.27
CA THR A 110 -6.79 -30.88 28.07
C THR A 110 -7.55 -30.11 27.00
N GLU A 111 -6.85 -29.71 25.94
CA GLU A 111 -7.45 -29.08 24.77
C GLU A 111 -8.31 -30.08 23.99
N PRO A 112 -9.49 -29.68 23.48
CA PRO A 112 -10.25 -30.50 22.56
C PRO A 112 -9.55 -30.52 21.20
N GLU A 113 -9.29 -31.73 20.68
CA GLU A 113 -8.83 -31.93 19.31
C GLU A 113 -9.88 -31.38 18.34
N THR A 114 -9.63 -30.17 17.86
CA THR A 114 -10.41 -29.55 16.79
C THR A 114 -9.82 -30.07 15.49
N THR A 115 -10.54 -31.00 14.86
CA THR A 115 -10.28 -31.41 13.48
C THR A 115 -10.43 -30.20 12.58
N GLU A 116 -9.30 -29.62 12.14
CA GLU A 116 -9.29 -28.57 11.14
C GLU A 116 -9.95 -29.10 9.86
N PRO A 117 -10.87 -28.34 9.23
CA PRO A 117 -11.30 -28.66 7.88
C PRO A 117 -10.08 -28.52 6.96
N GLU A 118 -9.78 -29.58 6.21
CA GLU A 118 -8.84 -29.54 5.09
C GLU A 118 -9.34 -28.48 4.10
N THR A 119 -8.86 -27.25 4.30
CA THR A 119 -9.02 -26.16 3.34
C THR A 119 -8.16 -26.58 2.17
N THR A 120 -8.81 -27.12 1.14
CA THR A 120 -8.22 -27.30 -0.18
C THR A 120 -7.75 -25.91 -0.60
N ALA A 121 -6.47 -25.61 -0.36
CA ALA A 121 -5.82 -24.45 -0.91
C ALA A 121 -6.01 -24.57 -2.41
N ALA A 122 -6.88 -23.73 -2.97
CA ALA A 122 -6.78 -23.44 -4.38
C ALA A 122 -5.36 -22.88 -4.53
N GLU A 123 -4.47 -23.69 -5.10
CA GLU A 123 -3.23 -23.19 -5.66
C GLU A 123 -3.67 -22.23 -6.75
N THR A 124 -3.91 -20.99 -6.35
CA THR A 124 -3.95 -19.84 -7.24
C THR A 124 -2.60 -19.89 -7.91
N THR A 125 -2.59 -20.48 -9.10
CA THR A 125 -1.47 -20.50 -10.00
C THR A 125 -1.22 -19.05 -10.33
N ALA A 126 -0.41 -18.38 -9.50
CA ALA A 126 0.26 -17.16 -9.89
C ALA A 126 0.82 -17.47 -11.27
N ALA A 127 0.42 -16.70 -12.27
CA ALA A 127 0.74 -17.00 -13.65
C ALA A 127 2.26 -17.15 -13.75
N THR A 128 2.74 -18.39 -13.81
CA THR A 128 4.15 -18.78 -13.86
C THR A 128 4.73 -18.51 -15.26
N GLY A 129 4.25 -17.46 -15.91
CA GLY A 129 4.90 -16.91 -17.07
C GLY A 129 6.19 -16.25 -16.61
N ASP A 130 7.29 -16.54 -17.30
CA ASP A 130 8.53 -15.81 -17.13
C ASP A 130 8.26 -14.31 -17.14
N VAL A 131 8.72 -13.59 -16.11
CA VAL A 131 8.61 -12.14 -16.04
C VAL A 131 9.48 -11.54 -17.15
N THR A 132 8.86 -10.77 -18.03
CA THR A 132 9.52 -10.12 -19.16
C THR A 132 9.97 -8.70 -18.82
N ALA A 133 10.81 -8.09 -19.67
CA ALA A 133 11.15 -6.67 -19.53
C ALA A 133 9.92 -5.74 -19.70
N GLU A 134 8.90 -6.20 -20.44
CA GLU A 134 7.62 -5.48 -20.57
C GLU A 134 6.84 -5.52 -19.25
N ASP A 135 6.86 -6.66 -18.56
CA ASP A 135 6.25 -6.79 -17.23
C ASP A 135 6.97 -5.90 -16.18
N GLU A 136 8.30 -5.79 -16.26
CA GLU A 136 9.08 -4.91 -15.39
C GLU A 136 8.69 -3.44 -15.56
N SER A 137 8.60 -2.96 -16.81
CA SER A 137 8.14 -1.59 -17.10
C SER A 137 6.70 -1.39 -16.63
N ALA A 138 5.80 -2.35 -16.90
CA ALA A 138 4.41 -2.28 -16.44
C ALA A 138 4.31 -2.21 -14.90
N ALA A 139 5.13 -2.96 -14.17
CA ALA A 139 5.20 -2.89 -12.71
C ALA A 139 5.66 -1.51 -12.23
N LYS A 140 6.76 -0.97 -12.81
CA LYS A 140 7.26 0.37 -12.46
C LYS A 140 6.23 1.46 -12.72
N THR A 141 5.60 1.48 -13.90
CA THR A 141 4.52 2.44 -14.21
C THR A 141 3.41 2.35 -13.18
N ARG A 142 2.97 1.12 -12.84
CA ARG A 142 1.89 0.89 -11.89
C ARG A 142 2.24 1.31 -10.46
N PHE A 143 3.50 1.17 -10.07
CA PHE A 143 4.03 1.69 -8.80
C PHE A 143 4.05 3.22 -8.75
N ILE A 144 4.42 3.89 -9.85
CA ILE A 144 4.37 5.36 -9.94
C ILE A 144 2.92 5.85 -9.83
N GLU A 145 1.96 5.16 -10.45
CA GLU A 145 0.52 5.46 -10.31
C GLU A 145 0.07 5.34 -8.84
N PHE A 146 0.54 4.32 -8.13
CA PHE A 146 0.30 4.16 -6.69
C PHE A 146 0.89 5.32 -5.87
N LEU A 147 2.15 5.70 -6.11
CA LEU A 147 2.78 6.84 -5.42
C LEU A 147 2.06 8.16 -5.71
N THR A 148 1.63 8.35 -6.97
CA THR A 148 0.87 9.53 -7.37
C THR A 148 -0.45 9.61 -6.61
N ALA A 149 -1.19 8.49 -6.53
CA ALA A 149 -2.43 8.43 -5.75
C ALA A 149 -2.21 8.75 -4.26
N LEU A 150 -1.12 8.28 -3.68
CA LEU A 150 -0.75 8.64 -2.30
C LEU A 150 -0.41 10.13 -2.16
N GLY A 151 0.35 10.70 -3.09
CA GLY A 151 0.73 12.12 -3.09
C GLY A 151 -0.45 13.08 -3.29
N ASP A 152 -1.50 12.61 -3.96
CA ASP A 152 -2.77 13.32 -4.15
C ASP A 152 -3.77 13.08 -3.00
N GLU A 153 -3.37 12.36 -1.95
CA GLU A 153 -4.22 11.93 -0.83
C GLU A 153 -5.44 11.09 -1.26
N ASP A 154 -5.39 10.47 -2.44
CA ASP A 154 -6.40 9.53 -2.93
C ASP A 154 -6.09 8.11 -2.45
N TYR A 155 -6.23 7.90 -1.15
CA TYR A 155 -5.98 6.61 -0.52
C TYR A 155 -6.91 5.50 -1.02
N THR A 156 -8.09 5.84 -1.53
CA THR A 156 -9.00 4.85 -2.13
C THR A 156 -8.38 4.29 -3.40
N THR A 157 -7.90 5.17 -4.28
CA THR A 157 -7.19 4.77 -5.49
C THR A 157 -5.89 4.07 -5.13
N ALA A 158 -5.10 4.58 -4.18
CA ALA A 158 -3.85 3.94 -3.73
C ALA A 158 -4.07 2.49 -3.25
N CYS A 159 -5.08 2.27 -2.40
CA CYS A 159 -5.43 0.94 -1.90
C CYS A 159 -5.96 0.00 -3.00
N SER A 160 -6.43 0.53 -4.14
CA SER A 160 -6.80 -0.30 -5.29
C SER A 160 -5.60 -0.91 -6.03
N TYR A 161 -4.39 -0.41 -5.79
CA TYR A 161 -3.13 -0.99 -6.30
C TYR A 161 -2.54 -2.04 -5.37
N MET A 162 -3.23 -2.40 -4.28
CA MET A 162 -2.73 -3.36 -3.30
C MET A 162 -3.42 -4.71 -3.42
N VAL A 163 -2.71 -5.75 -3.03
CA VAL A 163 -3.24 -7.12 -2.89
C VAL A 163 -3.31 -7.53 -1.44
N ASN A 164 -4.22 -8.46 -1.15
CA ASN A 164 -4.23 -9.16 0.11
C ASN A 164 -3.03 -10.11 0.20
N PRO A 165 -2.19 -10.00 1.25
CA PRO A 165 -0.93 -10.75 1.31
C PRO A 165 -1.13 -12.27 1.41
N THR A 166 -2.31 -12.70 1.88
CA THR A 166 -2.65 -14.12 2.05
C THR A 166 -3.25 -14.70 0.78
N SER A 167 -4.24 -14.04 0.18
CA SER A 167 -4.89 -14.57 -1.03
C SER A 167 -4.14 -14.24 -2.32
N LYS A 168 -3.27 -13.22 -2.30
CA LYS A 168 -2.60 -12.63 -3.47
C LYS A 168 -3.59 -12.05 -4.49
N GLU A 169 -4.84 -11.83 -4.08
CA GLU A 169 -5.87 -11.20 -4.90
C GLU A 169 -5.95 -9.70 -4.61
N PRO A 170 -6.34 -8.87 -5.59
CA PRO A 170 -6.57 -7.45 -5.36
C PRO A 170 -7.60 -7.25 -4.24
N PHE A 171 -7.43 -6.20 -3.45
CA PHE A 171 -8.41 -5.90 -2.40
C PHE A 171 -9.82 -5.77 -2.96
N SER A 172 -10.78 -6.40 -2.29
CA SER A 172 -12.20 -6.15 -2.52
C SER A 172 -12.56 -4.71 -2.12
N SER A 173 -13.70 -4.20 -2.59
CA SER A 173 -14.12 -2.81 -2.26
C SER A 173 -14.21 -2.53 -0.75
N GLY A 174 -14.58 -3.54 0.05
CA GLY A 174 -14.60 -3.43 1.51
C GLY A 174 -13.20 -3.32 2.11
N GLU A 175 -12.25 -4.11 1.62
CA GLU A 175 -10.84 -4.06 2.04
C GLU A 175 -10.17 -2.75 1.59
N GLN A 176 -10.47 -2.27 0.37
CA GLN A 176 -9.97 -0.98 -0.13
C GLN A 176 -10.42 0.17 0.77
N SER A 177 -11.69 0.19 1.20
CA SER A 177 -12.19 1.20 2.13
C SER A 177 -11.49 1.13 3.49
N ALA A 178 -11.31 -0.07 4.04
CA ALA A 178 -10.62 -0.25 5.32
C ALA A 178 -9.14 0.15 5.25
N CYS A 179 -8.48 -0.15 4.13
CA CYS A 179 -7.12 0.29 3.84
C CYS A 179 -7.03 1.82 3.76
N ALA A 180 -7.96 2.46 3.04
CA ALA A 180 -8.00 3.91 2.88
C ALA A 180 -8.25 4.64 4.21
N ASP A 181 -9.15 4.12 5.05
CA ASP A 181 -9.39 4.63 6.40
C ASP A 181 -8.14 4.51 7.29
N GLY A 182 -7.41 3.38 7.15
CA GLY A 182 -6.15 3.13 7.82
C GLY A 182 -5.05 4.11 7.41
N MET A 183 -4.88 4.36 6.11
CA MET A 183 -3.92 5.33 5.58
C MET A 183 -4.29 6.75 6.01
N THR A 184 -5.56 7.15 5.91
CA THR A 184 -6.03 8.47 6.36
C THR A 184 -5.75 8.71 7.84
N SER A 185 -5.85 7.66 8.66
CA SER A 185 -5.62 7.76 10.11
C SER A 185 -4.14 7.77 10.50
N SER A 186 -3.26 7.23 9.65
CA SER A 186 -1.82 7.06 9.93
C SER A 186 -0.94 8.08 9.21
N ALA A 187 -1.41 8.64 8.10
CA ALA A 187 -0.68 9.63 7.33
C ALA A 187 -0.55 10.94 8.12
N SER A 188 0.68 11.32 8.44
CA SER A 188 0.97 12.67 8.90
C SER A 188 1.03 13.62 7.70
N SER A 189 0.70 14.90 7.89
CA SER A 189 0.81 15.89 6.81
C SER A 189 2.24 16.04 6.28
N GLU A 190 3.25 15.75 7.11
CA GLU A 190 4.66 15.79 6.73
C GLU A 190 5.02 14.61 5.80
N ASP A 191 4.47 13.43 6.07
CA ASP A 191 4.65 12.25 5.21
C ASP A 191 3.97 12.47 3.86
N VAL A 192 2.75 13.02 3.85
CA VAL A 192 2.00 13.30 2.62
C VAL A 192 2.77 14.27 1.72
N GLU A 193 3.28 15.39 2.25
CA GLU A 193 4.07 16.34 1.46
C GLU A 193 5.37 15.71 0.93
N SER A 194 5.99 14.83 1.72
CA SER A 194 7.19 14.10 1.29
C SER A 194 6.89 13.11 0.16
N ILE A 195 5.78 12.36 0.27
CA ILE A 195 5.32 11.43 -0.77
C ILE A 195 4.91 12.20 -2.02
N LYS A 196 4.24 13.34 -1.88
CA LYS A 196 3.86 14.20 -3.00
C LYS A 196 5.08 14.72 -3.74
N LEU A 197 6.10 15.17 -3.02
CA LEU A 197 7.37 15.55 -3.63
C LEU A 197 7.99 14.36 -4.37
N LEU A 198 8.04 13.19 -3.73
CA LEU A 198 8.56 11.96 -4.33
C LEU A 198 7.82 11.60 -5.63
N ALA A 199 6.48 11.61 -5.62
CA ALA A 199 5.65 11.29 -6.78
C ALA A 199 5.87 12.25 -7.96
N THR A 200 6.26 13.51 -7.70
CA THR A 200 6.56 14.47 -8.78
C THR A 200 7.95 14.32 -9.39
N ILE A 201 8.91 13.76 -8.65
CA ILE A 201 10.31 13.65 -9.09
C ILE A 201 10.65 12.27 -9.61
N ILE A 202 9.97 11.23 -9.12
CA ILE A 202 10.28 9.85 -9.45
C ILE A 202 9.84 9.52 -10.87
N THR A 203 10.77 8.95 -11.63
CA THR A 203 10.52 8.41 -12.97
C THR A 203 10.86 6.92 -13.00
N GLU A 204 10.51 6.21 -14.07
CA GLU A 204 10.86 4.78 -14.21
C GLU A 204 12.37 4.54 -14.16
N ASP A 205 13.18 5.51 -14.60
CA ASP A 205 14.64 5.43 -14.58
C ASP A 205 15.22 5.51 -13.16
N ASP A 206 14.49 6.09 -12.21
CA ASP A 206 14.87 6.16 -10.79
C ASP A 206 14.54 4.87 -10.02
N ILE A 207 13.80 3.95 -10.65
CA ILE A 207 13.36 2.69 -10.03
C ILE A 207 14.21 1.56 -10.58
N THR A 208 15.08 1.01 -9.73
CA THR A 208 15.78 -0.24 -10.06
C THR A 208 14.91 -1.43 -9.69
N SER A 209 15.04 -2.54 -10.39
CA SER A 209 14.20 -3.71 -10.12
C SER A 209 14.92 -5.02 -10.28
N THR A 210 14.53 -5.98 -9.45
CA THR A 210 15.04 -7.34 -9.45
C THR A 210 13.86 -8.30 -9.54
N VAL A 211 13.93 -9.23 -10.50
CA VAL A 211 12.92 -10.28 -10.68
C VAL A 211 13.31 -11.49 -9.83
N GLY A 212 12.41 -11.92 -8.95
CA GLY A 212 12.55 -13.16 -8.18
C GLY A 212 12.10 -14.39 -8.97
N ASP A 213 12.60 -15.57 -8.55
CA ASP A 213 12.22 -16.87 -9.13
C ASP A 213 10.74 -17.23 -8.88
N ASP A 214 10.08 -16.51 -7.98
CA ASP A 214 8.67 -16.64 -7.60
C ASP A 214 7.73 -15.76 -8.43
N GLY A 215 8.27 -15.01 -9.40
CA GLY A 215 7.51 -14.06 -10.22
C GLY A 215 7.18 -12.76 -9.51
N ILE A 216 7.77 -12.49 -8.34
CA ILE A 216 7.68 -11.20 -7.65
C ILE A 216 8.76 -10.27 -8.22
N ILE A 217 8.40 -9.02 -8.49
CA ILE A 217 9.34 -7.97 -8.86
C ILE A 217 9.60 -7.11 -7.63
N THR A 218 10.84 -7.07 -7.17
CA THR A 218 11.27 -6.13 -6.13
C THR A 218 11.75 -4.85 -6.80
N LEU A 219 11.12 -3.73 -6.48
CA LEU A 219 11.49 -2.38 -6.89
C LEU A 219 12.30 -1.72 -5.77
N ASP A 220 13.54 -1.32 -6.05
CA ASP A 220 14.32 -0.46 -5.15
C ASP A 220 14.16 1.00 -5.57
N VAL A 221 13.67 1.79 -4.63
CA VAL A 221 13.42 3.23 -4.78
C VAL A 221 14.18 3.94 -3.68
N TYR A 222 15.30 4.56 -4.04
CA TYR A 222 16.18 5.28 -3.13
C TYR A 222 16.61 4.45 -1.89
N GLY A 223 16.90 3.16 -2.07
CA GLY A 223 17.33 2.27 -0.99
C GLY A 223 16.17 1.63 -0.20
N SER A 224 14.94 1.76 -0.67
CA SER A 224 13.76 1.11 -0.09
C SER A 224 13.19 0.09 -1.08
N ASP A 225 13.05 -1.15 -0.63
CA ASP A 225 12.52 -2.25 -1.43
C ASP A 225 11.00 -2.34 -1.32
N PHE A 226 10.33 -2.37 -2.47
CA PHE A 226 8.89 -2.59 -2.60
C PHE A 226 8.64 -3.81 -3.47
N GLN A 227 7.79 -4.73 -3.02
CA GLN A 227 7.47 -5.92 -3.81
C GLN A 227 6.22 -5.68 -4.63
N MET A 228 6.22 -6.16 -5.86
CA MET A 228 5.07 -6.18 -6.74
C MET A 228 4.78 -7.60 -7.21
N ILE A 229 3.50 -7.97 -7.23
CA ILE A 229 3.03 -9.26 -7.69
C ILE A 229 1.99 -9.10 -8.79
N ARG A 230 2.01 -10.02 -9.75
CA ARG A 230 1.00 -10.10 -10.80
C ARG A 230 -0.22 -10.88 -10.31
N ALA A 231 -1.39 -10.23 -10.27
CA ALA A 231 -2.63 -10.90 -9.88
C ALA A 231 -3.25 -11.70 -11.04
N GLY A 232 -4.35 -12.41 -10.76
CA GLY A 232 -5.06 -13.25 -11.74
C GLY A 232 -5.69 -12.48 -12.91
N ASP A 233 -5.84 -11.15 -12.79
CA ASP A 233 -6.28 -10.26 -13.87
C ASP A 233 -5.13 -9.79 -14.77
N GLY A 234 -3.89 -10.18 -14.46
CA GLY A 234 -2.70 -9.87 -15.24
C GLY A 234 -2.07 -8.52 -14.94
N LEU A 235 -2.61 -7.74 -13.99
CA LEU A 235 -2.05 -6.46 -13.55
C LEU A 235 -1.08 -6.64 -12.38
N TRP A 236 -0.18 -5.66 -12.20
CA TRP A 236 0.79 -5.62 -11.10
C TRP A 236 0.24 -4.86 -9.90
N TYR A 237 0.48 -5.40 -8.71
CA TYR A 237 -0.01 -4.84 -7.44
C TYR A 237 1.10 -4.78 -6.41
N VAL A 238 1.06 -3.77 -5.55
CA VAL A 238 1.94 -3.64 -4.40
C VAL A 238 1.62 -4.76 -3.41
N TYR A 239 2.64 -5.54 -3.09
CA TYR A 239 2.63 -6.62 -2.12
C TYR A 239 3.39 -6.16 -0.88
N TRP A 240 2.70 -6.04 0.25
CA TRP A 240 3.39 -5.91 1.53
C TRP A 240 3.54 -7.29 2.16
N THR A 241 4.66 -7.51 2.83
CA THR A 241 4.80 -8.59 3.82
C THR A 241 4.71 -7.95 5.20
N MET A 242 3.72 -8.36 6.00
CA MET A 242 3.64 -7.98 7.43
C MET A 242 4.71 -8.71 8.25
#